data_AF-A0A7V8TZ54-F1
#
_entry.id   AF-A0A7V8TZ54-F1
#
_cell.length_a   1.000
_cell.length_b   1.000
_cell.length_c   1.000
_cell.angle_alpha   90.00
_cell.angle_beta   90.00
_cell.angle_gamma   90.00
#
_symmetry.space_group_name_H-M   'P 1'
#
loop_
_entity.id
_entity.type
_entity.pdbx_description
1 polymer ?
#
loop_
_entity_poly.entity_id
_entity_poly.type
_entity_poly.pdbx_seq_one_letter_code
_entity_poly.pdbx_strand_id
1 'polypeptide(L)'
;MAEIHDDMAEDMAAEKAAHETELQVLDRPTIRAEASTPWGMAQVSRRYAEGIVLHSTASHGGFHLAEKANSAVHALYRSDDGFYEEDCEWAKVAHAFPQLFTAYERRLADRTLRDYFPDAYERVTGAILNGSQSHMRDRREFESVHRNDWVVIAALNSDHQPGFVECIATLGGIRGEVGERRFLVPRSDYSTGRHGFVIDPLKHQPYDGPSSFVTWAARR
;
A
#
# COMPACT_ATOMS: atom_id res chain seq x y z
N MET A 1 -13.03 -26.50 -2.25
CA MET A 1 -13.07 -25.22 -3.02
C MET A 1 -14.36 -24.46 -2.77
N ALA A 2 -15.55 -25.09 -2.73
CA ALA A 2 -16.78 -24.41 -2.32
C ALA A 2 -16.82 -24.11 -0.79
N GLU A 3 -16.43 -25.07 0.06
CA GLU A 3 -16.43 -24.88 1.53
C GLU A 3 -15.50 -23.76 2.01
N ILE A 4 -14.29 -23.63 1.46
CA ILE A 4 -13.33 -22.55 1.83
C ILE A 4 -13.87 -21.16 1.45
N HIS A 5 -14.64 -21.06 0.37
CA HIS A 5 -15.23 -19.79 -0.05
C HIS A 5 -16.41 -19.38 0.83
N ASP A 6 -17.18 -20.35 1.33
CA ASP A 6 -18.31 -20.11 2.25
C ASP A 6 -17.79 -19.71 3.64
N ASP A 7 -16.78 -20.43 4.16
CA ASP A 7 -16.14 -20.11 5.45
C ASP A 7 -15.54 -18.69 5.47
N MET A 8 -14.86 -18.28 4.38
CA MET A 8 -14.33 -16.92 4.27
C MET A 8 -15.42 -15.84 4.19
N ALA A 9 -16.56 -16.16 3.56
CA ALA A 9 -17.69 -15.24 3.46
C ALA A 9 -18.38 -15.07 4.82
N GLU A 10 -18.54 -16.16 5.58
CA GLU A 10 -19.07 -16.13 6.94
C GLU A 10 -18.15 -15.36 7.89
N ASP A 11 -16.83 -15.58 7.83
CA ASP A 11 -15.84 -14.84 8.63
C ASP A 11 -15.87 -13.33 8.34
N MET A 12 -15.97 -12.94 7.07
CA MET A 12 -16.12 -11.52 6.69
C MET A 12 -17.43 -10.92 7.19
N ALA A 13 -18.53 -11.68 7.11
CA ALA A 13 -19.83 -11.23 7.60
C ALA A 13 -19.82 -11.04 9.12
N ALA A 14 -19.20 -11.96 9.86
CA ALA A 14 -19.03 -11.87 11.30
C ALA A 14 -18.13 -10.68 11.70
N GLU A 15 -17.02 -10.46 11.00
CA GLU A 15 -16.14 -9.31 11.25
C GLU A 15 -16.87 -7.97 11.00
N LYS A 16 -17.64 -7.88 9.91
CA LYS A 16 -18.45 -6.70 9.59
C LYS A 16 -19.51 -6.44 10.66
N ALA A 17 -20.21 -7.47 11.12
CA ALA A 17 -21.22 -7.33 12.17
C ALA A 17 -20.61 -6.89 13.51
N ALA A 18 -19.45 -7.43 13.88
CA ALA A 18 -18.71 -7.01 15.06
C ALA A 18 -18.26 -5.54 14.95
N HIS A 19 -17.72 -5.14 13.79
CA HIS A 19 -17.32 -3.76 13.52
C HIS A 19 -18.51 -2.78 13.63
N GLU A 20 -19.65 -3.12 13.03
CA GLU A 20 -20.88 -2.31 13.11
C GLU A 20 -21.39 -2.18 14.56
N THR A 21 -21.30 -3.25 15.34
CA THR A 21 -21.70 -3.23 16.76
C THR A 21 -20.78 -2.32 17.58
N GLU A 22 -19.46 -2.41 17.40
CA GLU A 22 -18.50 -1.56 18.10
C GLU A 22 -18.66 -0.08 17.70
N LEU A 23 -18.93 0.20 16.42
CA LEU A 23 -19.19 1.57 15.94
C LEU A 23 -20.39 2.22 16.63
N GLN A 24 -21.45 1.45 16.95
CA GLN A 24 -22.64 1.99 17.63
C GLN A 24 -22.34 2.42 19.07
N VAL A 25 -21.34 1.82 19.71
CA VAL A 25 -20.93 2.14 21.09
C VAL A 25 -19.97 3.34 21.13
N LEU A 26 -19.31 3.64 20.01
CA LEU A 26 -18.36 4.74 19.89
C LEU A 26 -19.08 6.06 19.59
N ASP A 27 -19.05 6.99 20.54
CA ASP A 27 -19.62 8.33 20.38
C ASP A 27 -18.75 9.20 19.47
N ARG A 28 -18.99 9.13 18.15
CA ARG A 28 -18.26 9.87 17.11
C ARG A 28 -19.17 10.87 16.38
N PRO A 29 -19.70 11.91 17.04
CA PRO A 29 -20.69 12.79 16.45
C PRO A 29 -20.10 13.62 15.32
N THR A 30 -20.90 13.81 14.27
CA THR A 30 -20.63 14.84 13.26
C THR A 30 -20.73 16.22 13.91
N ILE A 31 -19.71 17.04 13.69
CA ILE A 31 -19.64 18.42 14.15
C ILE A 31 -19.59 19.36 12.94
N ARG A 32 -19.73 20.66 13.19
CA ARG A 32 -19.63 21.67 12.12
C ARG A 32 -18.24 21.62 11.48
N ALA A 33 -18.21 21.52 10.16
CA ALA A 33 -16.99 21.50 9.38
C ALA A 33 -16.59 22.95 9.04
N GLU A 34 -15.77 23.55 9.90
CA GLU A 34 -15.31 24.94 9.77
C GLU A 34 -13.77 25.04 9.72
N ALA A 35 -13.07 23.89 9.73
CA ALA A 35 -11.62 23.85 9.75
C ALA A 35 -11.02 24.02 8.35
N SER A 36 -10.00 24.88 8.26
CA SER A 36 -9.04 24.86 7.16
C SER A 36 -8.02 23.76 7.47
N THR A 37 -7.87 22.81 6.56
CA THR A 37 -6.95 21.67 6.67
C THR A 37 -5.90 21.73 5.56
N PRO A 38 -4.79 20.98 5.65
CA PRO A 38 -3.81 20.86 4.56
C PRO A 38 -4.43 20.40 3.24
N TRP A 39 -5.57 19.71 3.28
CA TRP A 39 -6.29 19.21 2.11
C TRP A 39 -7.45 20.13 1.66
N GLY A 40 -7.53 21.34 2.21
CA GLY A 40 -8.57 22.32 1.90
C GLY A 40 -9.62 22.45 3.01
N MET A 41 -10.75 23.06 2.67
CA MET A 41 -11.84 23.28 3.62
C MET A 41 -12.56 21.97 3.95
N ALA A 42 -12.72 21.68 5.23
CA ALA A 42 -13.47 20.52 5.68
C ALA A 42 -14.95 20.63 5.25
N GLN A 43 -15.50 19.54 4.71
CA GLN A 43 -16.92 19.40 4.39
C GLN A 43 -17.66 18.61 5.45
N VAL A 44 -16.97 17.62 6.04
CA VAL A 44 -17.48 16.81 7.15
C VAL A 44 -16.41 16.78 8.23
N SER A 45 -16.82 16.85 9.48
CA SER A 45 -15.92 16.69 10.62
C SER A 45 -16.58 15.79 11.66
N ARG A 46 -15.84 14.83 12.19
CA ARG A 46 -16.31 13.92 13.25
C ARG A 46 -15.38 14.00 14.44
N ARG A 47 -15.93 14.25 15.62
CA ARG A 47 -15.14 14.26 16.85
C ARG A 47 -14.96 12.83 17.34
N TYR A 48 -13.72 12.39 17.52
CA TYR A 48 -13.40 11.08 18.11
C TYR A 48 -13.18 11.19 19.63
N ALA A 49 -12.56 12.30 20.06
CA ALA A 49 -12.38 12.65 21.46
C ALA A 49 -12.11 14.15 21.58
N GLU A 50 -11.95 14.64 22.80
CA GLU A 50 -11.50 16.02 23.03
C GLU A 50 -10.13 16.26 22.38
N GLY A 51 -10.07 17.23 21.48
CA GLY A 51 -8.86 17.52 20.71
C GLY A 51 -8.47 16.49 19.65
N ILE A 52 -9.35 15.55 19.28
CA ILE A 52 -9.12 14.56 18.21
C ILE A 52 -10.31 14.57 17.24
N VAL A 53 -10.09 15.09 16.04
CA VAL A 53 -11.14 15.29 15.03
C VAL A 53 -10.71 14.69 13.70
N LEU A 54 -11.59 13.91 13.08
CA LEU A 54 -11.44 13.47 11.69
C LEU A 54 -12.10 14.52 10.79
N HIS A 55 -11.35 15.05 9.82
CA HIS A 55 -11.84 15.94 8.79
C HIS A 55 -11.88 15.22 7.45
N SER A 56 -12.96 15.43 6.69
CA SER A 56 -13.07 14.99 5.30
C SER A 56 -13.36 16.20 4.42
N THR A 57 -12.65 16.29 3.32
CA THR A 57 -12.74 17.34 2.28
C THR A 57 -13.24 16.72 0.98
N ALA A 58 -13.32 17.51 -0.09
CA ALA A 58 -13.78 17.02 -1.40
C ALA A 58 -12.83 16.01 -2.06
N SER A 59 -11.53 16.09 -1.75
CA SER A 59 -10.49 15.24 -2.37
C SER A 59 -9.81 14.28 -1.41
N HIS A 60 -9.82 14.59 -0.11
CA HIS A 60 -9.00 13.89 0.87
C HIS A 60 -9.46 14.14 2.32
N GLY A 61 -8.64 13.80 3.31
CA GLY A 61 -8.97 13.98 4.71
C GLY A 61 -7.89 13.48 5.64
N GLY A 62 -8.21 13.48 6.92
CA GLY A 62 -7.31 13.01 7.95
C GLY A 62 -7.70 13.48 9.34
N PHE A 63 -6.95 13.01 10.33
CA PHE A 63 -7.10 13.43 11.70
C PHE A 63 -6.34 14.73 11.96
N HIS A 64 -6.93 15.60 12.76
CA HIS A 64 -6.25 16.71 13.41
C HIS A 64 -6.27 16.50 14.92
N LEU A 65 -5.10 16.59 15.54
CA LEU A 65 -4.89 16.46 16.97
C LEU A 65 -4.46 17.82 17.55
N ALA A 66 -5.22 18.31 18.53
CA ALA A 66 -4.79 19.44 19.33
C ALA A 66 -3.51 19.09 20.11
N GLU A 67 -2.72 20.11 20.48
CA GLU A 67 -1.38 19.97 21.07
C GLU A 67 -1.30 18.91 22.18
N LYS A 68 -2.25 18.92 23.13
CA LYS A 68 -2.29 17.94 24.22
C LYS A 68 -2.46 16.51 23.72
N ALA A 69 -3.38 16.26 22.78
CA ALA A 69 -3.56 14.93 22.19
C ALA A 69 -2.33 14.54 21.35
N ASN A 70 -1.81 15.47 20.56
CA ASN A 70 -0.64 15.25 19.71
C ASN A 70 0.60 14.84 20.54
N SER A 71 0.75 15.40 21.75
CA SER A 71 1.84 15.06 22.67
C SER A 71 1.82 13.61 23.17
N ALA A 72 0.66 12.94 23.13
CA ALA A 72 0.55 11.53 23.51
C ALA A 72 0.98 10.58 22.39
N VAL A 73 1.04 11.05 21.14
CA VAL A 73 1.57 10.26 20.03
C VAL A 73 3.07 10.06 20.22
N HIS A 74 3.56 8.84 20.01
CA HIS A 74 4.99 8.51 20.13
C HIS A 74 5.83 9.41 19.23
N ALA A 75 7.01 9.84 19.69
CA ALA A 75 7.83 10.84 18.98
C ALA A 75 8.18 10.44 17.54
N LEU A 76 8.37 9.14 17.26
CA LEU A 76 8.62 8.63 15.89
C LEU A 76 7.40 8.66 14.95
N TYR A 77 6.21 8.90 15.49
CA TYR A 77 4.96 8.99 14.74
C TYR A 77 4.36 10.39 14.75
N ARG A 78 4.78 11.26 15.68
CA ARG A 78 4.14 12.54 15.91
C ARG A 78 4.32 13.46 14.71
N SER A 79 3.22 14.02 14.20
CA SER A 79 3.25 15.12 13.23
C SER A 79 3.48 16.45 13.94
N ASP A 80 4.30 17.33 13.36
CA ASP A 80 4.61 18.65 13.93
C ASP A 80 3.42 19.61 13.86
N ASP A 81 2.59 19.51 12.82
CA ASP A 81 1.40 20.35 12.61
C ASP A 81 0.11 19.75 13.19
N GLY A 82 0.20 18.54 13.75
CA GLY A 82 -0.92 17.81 14.33
C GLY A 82 -1.89 17.19 13.31
N PHE A 83 -1.63 17.31 12.00
CA PHE A 83 -2.40 16.64 10.96
C PHE A 83 -1.82 15.26 10.61
N TYR A 84 -2.72 14.32 10.38
CA TYR A 84 -2.42 12.93 10.04
C TYR A 84 -3.33 12.52 8.88
N GLU A 85 -2.75 12.38 7.70
CA GLU A 85 -3.37 11.95 6.44
C GLU A 85 -4.15 10.61 6.54
N GLU A 86 -5.27 10.48 5.83
CA GLU A 86 -6.27 9.40 5.98
C GLU A 86 -5.93 8.04 5.35
N ASP A 87 -5.02 7.97 4.38
CA ASP A 87 -4.61 6.74 3.70
C ASP A 87 -3.61 5.96 4.57
N CYS A 88 -2.65 6.67 5.17
CA CYS A 88 -1.56 6.03 5.91
C CYS A 88 -1.37 6.55 7.34
N GLU A 89 -1.43 7.85 7.59
CA GLU A 89 -1.00 8.41 8.88
C GLU A 89 -2.06 8.31 9.97
N TRP A 90 -3.34 8.17 9.63
CA TRP A 90 -4.42 7.89 10.58
C TRP A 90 -4.11 6.69 11.48
N ALA A 91 -3.35 5.72 10.96
CA ALA A 91 -2.94 4.54 11.68
C ALA A 91 -2.06 4.86 12.90
N LYS A 92 -1.31 5.96 12.85
CA LYS A 92 -0.52 6.49 13.98
C LYS A 92 -1.44 6.98 15.11
N VAL A 93 -2.55 7.63 14.75
CA VAL A 93 -3.60 8.06 15.70
C VAL A 93 -4.29 6.85 16.32
N ALA A 94 -4.66 5.85 15.50
CA ALA A 94 -5.26 4.61 15.99
C ALA A 94 -4.34 3.82 16.92
N HIS A 95 -3.03 3.81 16.66
CA HIS A 95 -2.04 3.23 17.55
C HIS A 95 -1.91 3.99 18.88
N ALA A 96 -1.95 5.32 18.86
CA ALA A 96 -1.84 6.13 20.08
C ALA A 96 -3.11 6.10 20.95
N PHE A 97 -4.29 5.94 20.33
CA PHE A 97 -5.58 5.98 21.00
C PHE A 97 -6.46 4.77 20.66
N PRO A 98 -6.02 3.53 20.93
CA PRO A 98 -6.69 2.33 20.46
C PRO A 98 -8.15 2.20 20.96
N GLN A 99 -8.49 2.80 22.10
CA GLN A 99 -9.84 2.82 22.65
C GLN A 99 -10.85 3.62 21.82
N LEU A 100 -10.38 4.51 20.93
CA LEU A 100 -11.25 5.30 20.05
C LEU A 100 -11.60 4.55 18.78
N PHE A 101 -11.03 3.36 18.56
CA PHE A 101 -11.11 2.57 17.34
C PHE A 101 -11.65 1.17 17.62
N THR A 102 -12.40 0.66 16.65
CA THR A 102 -12.88 -0.73 16.64
C THR A 102 -11.71 -1.71 16.52
N ALA A 103 -11.92 -2.97 16.89
CA ALA A 103 -10.96 -4.06 16.69
C ALA A 103 -10.56 -4.19 15.21
N TYR A 104 -11.52 -4.03 14.29
CA TYR A 104 -11.27 -4.04 12.85
C TYR A 104 -10.35 -2.89 12.43
N GLU A 105 -10.69 -1.64 12.79
CA GLU A 105 -9.87 -0.46 12.47
C GLU A 105 -8.45 -0.59 13.06
N ARG A 106 -8.30 -1.13 14.28
CA ARG A 106 -6.98 -1.38 14.87
C ARG A 106 -6.15 -2.40 14.09
N ARG A 107 -6.77 -3.46 13.56
CA ARG A 107 -6.08 -4.43 12.67
C ARG A 107 -5.65 -3.78 11.36
N LEU A 108 -6.49 -2.90 10.80
CA LEU A 108 -6.11 -2.14 9.60
C LEU A 108 -4.95 -1.19 9.91
N ALA A 109 -5.03 -0.43 11.00
CA ALA A 109 -3.97 0.49 11.41
C ALA A 109 -2.64 -0.23 11.62
N ASP A 110 -2.63 -1.39 12.29
CA ASP A 110 -1.41 -2.18 12.46
C ASP A 110 -0.80 -2.62 11.11
N ARG A 111 -1.63 -3.12 10.17
CA ARG A 111 -1.16 -3.44 8.81
C ARG A 111 -0.61 -2.21 8.09
N THR A 112 -1.33 -1.09 8.12
CA THR A 112 -0.91 0.17 7.52
C THR A 112 0.43 0.65 8.09
N LEU A 113 0.64 0.59 9.41
CA LEU A 113 1.93 0.98 10.00
C LEU A 113 3.08 0.07 9.55
N ARG A 114 2.84 -1.25 9.49
CA ARG A 114 3.85 -2.20 8.98
C ARG A 114 4.16 -1.97 7.51
N ASP A 115 3.16 -1.64 6.70
CA ASP A 115 3.31 -1.49 5.26
C ASP A 115 3.90 -0.13 4.85
N TYR A 116 3.52 0.97 5.50
CA TYR A 116 3.94 2.33 5.12
C TYR A 116 5.04 2.92 6.02
N PHE A 117 5.16 2.44 7.26
CA PHE A 117 6.11 2.96 8.26
C PHE A 117 6.91 1.88 8.99
N PRO A 118 7.43 0.83 8.32
CA PRO A 118 8.05 -0.34 8.97
C PRO A 118 9.23 0.03 9.87
N ASP A 119 10.09 0.95 9.43
CA ASP A 119 11.26 1.36 10.22
C ASP A 119 10.85 2.10 11.51
N ALA A 120 9.75 2.84 11.49
CA ALA A 120 9.20 3.47 12.71
C ALA A 120 8.45 2.43 13.56
N TYR A 121 7.67 1.54 12.92
CA TYR A 121 6.94 0.46 13.58
C TYR A 121 7.86 -0.45 14.40
N GLU A 122 8.95 -0.93 13.82
CA GLU A 122 9.92 -1.80 14.51
C GLU A 122 10.55 -1.08 15.71
N ARG A 123 10.86 0.22 15.58
CA ARG A 123 11.42 1.01 16.70
C ARG A 123 10.41 1.29 17.81
N VAL A 124 9.15 1.51 17.47
CA VAL A 124 8.09 1.79 18.46
C VAL A 124 7.65 0.52 19.18
N THR A 125 7.56 -0.60 18.47
CA THR A 125 7.02 -1.87 19.00
C THR A 125 8.11 -2.83 19.49
N GLY A 126 9.35 -2.68 19.04
CA GLY A 126 10.43 -3.65 19.25
C GLY A 126 10.33 -4.89 18.36
N ALA A 127 9.33 -4.98 17.48
CA ALA A 127 9.20 -6.08 16.53
C ALA A 127 10.25 -5.97 15.41
N ILE A 128 10.53 -7.09 14.73
CA ILE A 128 11.30 -7.14 13.49
C ILE A 128 10.40 -7.75 12.41
N LEU A 129 10.16 -7.00 11.33
CA LEU A 129 9.25 -7.43 10.27
C LEU A 129 10.01 -8.19 9.17
N ASN A 130 9.42 -9.28 8.69
CA ASN A 130 9.85 -9.95 7.46
C ASN A 130 8.90 -9.65 6.29
N GLY A 131 9.22 -10.16 5.09
CA GLY A 131 8.42 -9.92 3.88
C GLY A 131 6.96 -10.36 3.96
N SER A 132 6.64 -11.41 4.73
CA SER A 132 5.23 -11.82 4.92
C SER A 132 4.42 -10.86 5.80
N GLN A 133 5.09 -9.99 6.58
CA GLN A 133 4.47 -9.11 7.55
C GLN A 133 4.40 -7.65 7.12
N SER A 134 5.14 -7.27 6.08
CA SER A 134 5.15 -5.91 5.52
C SER A 134 5.42 -5.97 4.03
N HIS A 135 4.53 -5.37 3.22
CA HIS A 135 4.70 -5.27 1.78
C HIS A 135 5.98 -4.51 1.40
N MET A 136 6.36 -3.47 2.15
CA MET A 136 7.62 -2.77 1.90
C MET A 136 8.84 -3.62 2.25
N ARG A 137 8.79 -4.44 3.31
CA ARG A 137 9.88 -5.39 3.60
C ARG A 137 9.98 -6.45 2.51
N ASP A 138 8.85 -6.98 2.05
CA ASP A 138 8.78 -7.95 0.95
C ASP A 138 9.39 -7.39 -0.33
N ARG A 139 9.03 -6.15 -0.65
CA ARG A 139 9.56 -5.41 -1.79
C ARG A 139 11.07 -5.23 -1.69
N ARG A 140 11.58 -4.78 -0.53
CA ARG A 140 13.02 -4.59 -0.28
C ARG A 140 13.80 -5.90 -0.38
N GLU A 141 13.23 -7.00 0.13
CA GLU A 141 13.85 -8.33 0.02
C GLU A 141 13.94 -8.77 -1.44
N PHE A 142 12.84 -8.66 -2.20
CA PHE A 142 12.81 -8.95 -3.62
C PHE A 142 13.85 -8.14 -4.41
N GLU A 143 13.89 -6.81 -4.19
CA GLU A 143 14.85 -5.93 -4.85
C GLU A 143 16.30 -6.28 -4.51
N SER A 144 16.59 -6.64 -3.26
CA SER A 144 17.93 -7.06 -2.82
C SER A 144 18.39 -8.36 -3.48
N VAL A 145 17.50 -9.36 -3.54
CA VAL A 145 17.76 -10.66 -4.18
C VAL A 145 17.97 -10.49 -5.67
N HIS A 146 17.11 -9.71 -6.34
CA HIS A 146 17.07 -9.58 -7.80
C HIS A 146 17.78 -8.35 -8.35
N ARG A 147 18.60 -7.66 -7.55
CA ARG A 147 19.32 -6.43 -7.96
C ARG A 147 20.12 -6.54 -9.26
N ASN A 148 20.60 -7.74 -9.57
CA ASN A 148 21.41 -8.03 -10.76
C ASN A 148 20.67 -8.92 -11.79
N ASP A 149 19.38 -9.18 -11.57
CA ASP A 149 18.55 -9.96 -12.48
C ASP A 149 17.72 -9.03 -13.36
N TRP A 150 17.37 -9.51 -14.56
CA TRP A 150 16.45 -8.79 -15.44
C TRP A 150 15.03 -8.95 -14.93
N VAL A 151 14.45 -7.87 -14.40
CA VAL A 151 13.07 -7.86 -13.89
C VAL A 151 12.20 -7.03 -14.84
N VAL A 152 11.07 -7.61 -15.24
CA VAL A 152 10.13 -7.01 -16.18
C VAL A 152 9.46 -5.79 -15.55
N ILE A 153 9.54 -4.67 -16.26
CA ILE A 153 8.92 -3.39 -15.88
C ILE A 153 7.69 -3.06 -16.74
N ALA A 154 7.58 -3.63 -17.93
CA ALA A 154 6.41 -3.51 -18.81
C ALA A 154 6.25 -4.77 -19.66
N ALA A 155 5.00 -5.19 -19.90
CA ALA A 155 4.71 -6.37 -20.70
C ALA A 155 3.41 -6.19 -21.49
N LEU A 156 3.35 -6.82 -22.65
CA LEU A 156 2.14 -6.94 -23.47
C LEU A 156 2.19 -8.24 -24.29
N ASN A 157 1.05 -8.67 -24.79
CA ASN A 157 1.02 -9.78 -25.74
C ASN A 157 1.68 -9.34 -27.05
N SER A 158 2.56 -10.17 -27.61
CA SER A 158 3.21 -9.85 -28.89
C SER A 158 2.23 -10.07 -30.05
N ASP A 159 2.06 -9.05 -30.89
CA ASP A 159 1.33 -9.18 -32.15
C ASP A 159 2.19 -9.82 -33.25
N HIS A 160 3.52 -9.82 -33.07
CA HIS A 160 4.50 -10.33 -34.02
C HIS A 160 4.85 -11.80 -33.79
N GLN A 161 4.68 -12.31 -32.56
CA GLN A 161 4.97 -13.69 -32.17
C GLN A 161 3.80 -14.25 -31.35
N PRO A 162 2.80 -14.88 -32.01
CA PRO A 162 1.66 -15.47 -31.33
C PRO A 162 2.08 -16.47 -30.25
N GLY A 163 1.46 -16.38 -29.07
CA GLY A 163 1.78 -17.24 -27.92
C GLY A 163 2.88 -16.70 -26.99
N PHE A 164 3.45 -15.53 -27.30
CA PHE A 164 4.46 -14.88 -26.46
C PHE A 164 3.97 -13.56 -25.86
N VAL A 165 4.58 -13.21 -24.72
CA VAL A 165 4.51 -11.91 -24.07
C VAL A 165 5.82 -11.19 -24.34
N GLU A 166 5.75 -10.02 -24.98
CA GLU A 166 6.88 -9.12 -25.13
C GLU A 166 7.07 -8.36 -23.83
N CYS A 167 8.24 -8.52 -23.23
CA CYS A 167 8.60 -7.93 -21.94
C CYS A 167 9.73 -6.94 -22.11
N ILE A 168 9.60 -5.74 -21.53
CA ILE A 168 10.71 -4.80 -21.29
C ILE A 168 11.15 -5.01 -19.84
N ALA A 169 12.45 -5.24 -19.64
CA ALA A 169 13.06 -5.47 -18.34
C ALA A 169 14.28 -4.58 -18.12
N THR A 170 14.57 -4.29 -16.85
CA THR A 170 15.79 -3.61 -16.39
C THR A 170 16.46 -4.45 -15.31
N LEU A 171 17.75 -4.23 -15.06
CA LEU A 171 18.42 -4.86 -13.91
C LEU A 171 17.77 -4.36 -12.61
N GLY A 172 17.37 -5.28 -11.74
CA GLY A 172 16.66 -4.95 -10.49
C GLY A 172 15.23 -4.42 -10.66
N GLY A 173 14.73 -4.27 -11.89
CA GLY A 173 13.36 -3.79 -12.15
C GLY A 173 13.16 -2.30 -11.90
N ILE A 174 14.24 -1.53 -11.90
CA ILE A 174 14.19 -0.08 -11.69
C ILE A 174 13.64 0.59 -12.95
N ARG A 175 12.52 1.30 -12.82
CA ARG A 175 11.88 2.02 -13.93
C ARG A 175 12.59 3.36 -14.18
N GLY A 176 12.82 3.69 -15.45
CA GLY A 176 13.42 4.96 -15.84
C GLY A 176 14.95 4.99 -15.81
N GLU A 177 15.62 3.89 -15.43
CA GLU A 177 17.05 3.73 -15.63
C GLU A 177 17.41 3.38 -17.07
N VAL A 178 18.64 3.71 -17.47
CA VAL A 178 19.21 3.32 -18.76
C VAL A 178 19.54 1.82 -18.77
N GLY A 179 19.43 1.19 -19.95
CA GLY A 179 19.74 -0.24 -20.10
C GLY A 179 18.52 -1.17 -20.15
N GLU A 180 17.35 -0.66 -20.52
CA GLU A 180 16.19 -1.50 -20.84
C GLU A 180 16.53 -2.57 -21.90
N ARG A 181 16.08 -3.80 -21.68
CA ARG A 181 16.21 -4.91 -22.64
C ARG A 181 14.86 -5.57 -22.86
N ARG A 182 14.60 -5.99 -24.09
CA ARG A 182 13.40 -6.75 -24.44
C ARG A 182 13.63 -8.24 -24.44
N PHE A 183 12.59 -8.98 -24.07
CA PHE A 183 12.55 -10.43 -24.05
C PHE A 183 11.23 -10.93 -24.61
N LEU A 184 11.24 -12.10 -25.24
CA LEU A 184 10.03 -12.86 -25.51
C LEU A 184 9.91 -13.98 -24.47
N VAL A 185 8.81 -13.94 -23.73
CA VAL A 185 8.49 -14.93 -22.70
C VAL A 185 7.27 -15.73 -23.18
N PRO A 186 7.31 -17.07 -23.21
CA PRO A 186 6.13 -17.87 -23.52
C PRO A 186 4.95 -17.44 -22.62
N ARG A 187 3.74 -17.32 -23.17
CA ARG A 187 2.57 -16.90 -22.39
C ARG A 187 2.28 -17.82 -21.21
N SER A 188 2.60 -19.12 -21.34
CA SER A 188 2.49 -20.10 -20.25
C SER A 188 3.40 -19.80 -19.06
N ASP A 189 4.51 -19.11 -19.31
CA ASP A 189 5.60 -18.92 -18.35
C ASP A 189 5.50 -17.54 -17.68
N TYR A 190 4.97 -16.54 -18.39
CA TYR A 190 4.81 -15.18 -17.89
C TYR A 190 3.73 -15.09 -16.80
N SER A 191 4.07 -14.45 -15.68
CA SER A 191 3.10 -14.02 -14.67
C SER A 191 3.47 -12.63 -14.17
N THR A 192 2.48 -11.76 -13.95
CA THR A 192 2.74 -10.36 -13.53
C THR A 192 3.44 -10.28 -12.17
N GLY A 193 3.36 -11.32 -11.33
CA GLY A 193 4.00 -11.40 -10.02
C GLY A 193 3.57 -10.27 -9.06
N ARG A 194 3.99 -10.36 -7.80
CA ARG A 194 3.75 -9.27 -6.83
C ARG A 194 4.72 -8.09 -7.02
N HIS A 195 5.98 -8.39 -7.33
CA HIS A 195 7.06 -7.40 -7.45
C HIS A 195 7.65 -7.26 -8.85
N GLY A 196 7.14 -8.04 -9.81
CA GLY A 196 7.62 -8.15 -11.18
C GLY A 196 7.94 -9.59 -11.57
N PHE A 197 8.12 -9.82 -12.86
CA PHE A 197 8.54 -11.10 -13.41
C PHE A 197 10.06 -11.12 -13.59
N VAL A 198 10.75 -12.10 -13.03
CA VAL A 198 12.20 -12.26 -13.21
C VAL A 198 12.45 -13.09 -14.46
N ILE A 199 13.20 -12.54 -15.40
CA ILE A 199 13.60 -13.22 -16.62
C ILE A 199 14.63 -14.29 -16.27
N ASP A 200 14.30 -15.56 -16.53
CA ASP A 200 15.25 -16.68 -16.55
C ASP A 200 16.10 -16.63 -17.85
N PRO A 201 17.40 -16.30 -17.80
CA PRO A 201 18.23 -16.18 -18.99
C PRO A 201 18.47 -17.51 -19.73
N LEU A 202 18.22 -18.66 -19.08
CA LEU A 202 18.34 -19.98 -19.70
C LEU A 202 17.10 -20.35 -20.52
N LYS A 203 15.96 -19.70 -20.26
CA LYS A 203 14.68 -19.98 -20.92
C LYS A 203 14.20 -18.85 -21.82
N HIS A 204 14.45 -17.60 -21.41
CA HIS A 204 13.90 -16.41 -22.07
C HIS A 204 15.01 -15.69 -22.83
N GLN A 205 14.87 -15.65 -24.16
CA GLN A 205 15.88 -15.04 -25.01
C GLN A 205 15.64 -13.53 -25.15
N PRO A 206 16.72 -12.71 -25.19
CA PRO A 206 16.64 -11.33 -25.61
C PRO A 206 15.98 -11.21 -26.99
N TYR A 207 15.20 -10.16 -27.19
CA TYR A 207 14.43 -9.95 -28.41
C TYR A 207 14.71 -8.59 -29.06
N ASP A 208 15.32 -8.63 -30.24
CA ASP A 208 15.68 -7.44 -31.03
C ASP A 208 14.79 -7.22 -32.27
N GLY A 209 13.77 -8.05 -32.47
CA GLY A 209 12.85 -7.96 -33.60
C GLY A 209 11.79 -6.85 -33.50
N PRO A 210 10.82 -6.81 -34.42
CA PRO A 210 9.71 -5.85 -34.42
C PRO A 210 8.99 -5.79 -33.07
N SER A 211 8.68 -4.59 -32.63
CA SER A 211 8.08 -4.33 -31.31
C SER A 211 6.58 -4.10 -31.43
N SER A 212 5.80 -4.67 -30.51
CA SER A 212 4.40 -4.25 -30.28
C SER A 212 4.31 -3.04 -29.35
N PHE A 213 5.39 -2.69 -28.63
CA PHE A 213 5.47 -1.40 -27.92
C PHE A 213 5.67 -0.25 -28.93
N VAL A 214 4.64 0.59 -29.07
CA VAL A 214 4.62 1.76 -29.97
C VAL A 214 5.79 2.72 -29.71
N THR A 215 6.21 2.87 -28.45
CA THR A 215 7.28 3.80 -28.07
C THR A 215 8.69 3.21 -28.17
N TRP A 216 8.85 1.91 -28.43
CA TRP A 216 10.15 1.25 -28.37
C TRP A 216 11.17 1.81 -29.36
N ALA A 217 10.73 2.13 -30.59
CA ALA A 217 11.63 2.69 -31.61
C ALA A 217 12.24 4.04 -31.20
N ALA A 218 11.58 4.78 -30.29
CA ALA A 218 12.06 6.07 -29.76
C ALA A 218 12.90 5.93 -28.48
N ARG A 219 13.07 4.71 -27.94
CA ARG A 219 13.85 4.42 -26.72
C ARG A 219 15.27 3.89 -27.01
N ARG A 220 15.62 3.71 -28.29
CA ARG A 220 16.96 3.30 -28.74
C ARG A 220 17.89 4.48 -28.91
#